data_AF-A0A2T2VWU1-F1
#
_entry.id   AF-A0A2T2VWU1-F1
#
_cell.length_a   1.000
_cell.length_b   1.000
_cell.length_c   1.000
_cell.angle_alpha   90.00
_cell.angle_beta   90.00
_cell.angle_gamma   90.00
#
_symmetry.space_group_name_H-M   'P 1'
#
loop_
_entity.id
_entity.type
_entity.pdbx_description
1 polymer ?
#
loop_
_entity_poly.entity_id
_entity_poly.type
_entity_poly.pdbx_seq_one_letter_code
_entity_poly.pdbx_strand_id
1 'polypeptide(L)'
;MDYILNPWPWFVSGPLIATVMFLLVSFGKTFGMSSNLRTLCSIGGAGKITSFFDFDWKEHQWNLWVVAGSIIGGFIAVQFLSNTAAIDINPDTLAVLAEYGFAAPQNNLVPAELFSLEALQNPYNLTLLILAGFMIGFGTRYAGGCTSGHAITGLSNLQLPSLIAVIGFFIGGLLMTHVFFPFIF
;
A
#
# COMPACT_ATOMS: atom_id res chain seq x y z
N MET A 1 7.54 -26.12 10.36
CA MET A 1 7.77 -24.94 9.50
C MET A 1 6.47 -24.40 8.94
N ASP A 2 5.46 -25.24 8.70
CA ASP A 2 4.16 -24.83 8.14
C ASP A 2 3.41 -23.75 8.94
N TYR A 3 3.51 -23.73 10.27
CA TYR A 3 2.91 -22.67 11.10
C TYR A 3 3.53 -21.29 10.89
N ILE A 4 4.80 -21.20 10.48
CA ILE A 4 5.48 -19.92 10.25
C ILE A 4 5.27 -19.46 8.80
N LEU A 5 5.19 -20.39 7.86
CA LEU A 5 5.10 -20.11 6.42
C LEU A 5 3.67 -19.94 5.91
N ASN A 6 2.67 -20.46 6.60
CA ASN A 6 1.27 -20.27 6.23
C ASN A 6 0.73 -18.91 6.70
N PRO A 7 -0.32 -18.38 6.03
CA PRO A 7 -0.96 -17.14 6.45
C PRO A 7 -1.40 -17.21 7.91
N TRP A 8 -0.98 -16.22 8.70
CA TRP A 8 -1.35 -16.15 10.11
C TRP A 8 -2.79 -15.69 10.27
N PRO A 9 -3.57 -16.33 11.17
CA PRO A 9 -4.90 -15.88 11.49
C PRO A 9 -4.91 -14.43 11.99
N TRP A 10 -5.99 -13.72 11.73
CA TRP A 10 -6.16 -12.31 12.10
C TRP A 10 -5.97 -12.05 13.61
N PHE A 11 -6.29 -13.02 14.47
CA PHE A 11 -6.12 -12.91 15.92
C PHE A 11 -4.67 -13.07 16.38
N VAL A 12 -3.74 -13.48 15.51
CA VAL A 12 -2.29 -13.47 15.76
C VAL A 12 -1.66 -12.22 15.17
N SER A 13 -1.94 -11.95 13.88
CA SER A 13 -1.37 -10.80 13.18
C SER A 13 -1.86 -9.46 13.74
N GLY A 14 -3.13 -9.37 14.16
CA GLY A 14 -3.72 -8.17 14.78
C GLY A 14 -2.96 -7.71 16.03
N PRO A 15 -2.86 -8.53 17.09
CA PRO A 15 -2.11 -8.18 18.30
C PRO A 15 -0.64 -7.87 18.05
N LEU A 16 0.02 -8.54 17.09
CA LEU A 16 1.40 -8.25 16.72
C LEU A 16 1.54 -6.87 16.08
N ILE A 17 0.68 -6.54 15.11
CA ILE A 17 0.64 -5.21 14.50
C ILE A 17 0.35 -4.15 15.57
N ALA A 18 -0.62 -4.39 16.46
CA ALA A 18 -0.95 -3.48 17.55
C ALA A 18 0.24 -3.27 18.50
N THR A 19 0.99 -4.32 18.82
CA THR A 19 2.20 -4.23 19.65
C THR A 19 3.28 -3.39 18.97
N VAL A 20 3.53 -3.61 17.67
CA VAL A 20 4.48 -2.81 16.90
C VAL A 20 4.04 -1.34 16.87
N MET A 21 2.76 -1.06 16.61
CA MET A 21 2.23 0.31 16.61
C MET A 21 2.34 0.97 17.98
N PHE A 22 2.01 0.25 19.06
CA PHE A 22 2.16 0.74 20.43
C PHE A 22 3.60 1.11 20.74
N LEU A 23 4.57 0.26 20.37
CA LEU A 23 5.99 0.56 20.54
C LEU A 23 6.39 1.81 19.75
N LEU A 24 6.02 1.90 18.47
CA LEU A 24 6.34 3.08 17.65
C LEU A 24 5.80 4.37 18.27
N VAL A 25 4.53 4.38 18.66
CA VAL A 25 3.89 5.55 19.29
C VAL A 25 4.57 5.88 20.62
N SER A 26 4.91 4.89 21.43
CA SER A 26 5.60 5.08 22.72
C SER A 26 6.99 5.70 22.58
N PHE A 27 7.70 5.42 21.48
CA PHE A 27 8.99 6.05 21.15
C PHE A 27 8.84 7.37 20.35
N GLY A 28 7.63 7.92 20.25
CA GLY A 28 7.36 9.15 19.50
C GLY A 28 7.60 9.00 17.99
N LYS A 29 7.56 7.77 17.46
CA LYS A 29 7.71 7.46 16.04
C LYS A 29 6.36 7.28 15.39
N THR A 30 6.27 7.64 14.12
CA THR A 30 5.05 7.52 13.32
C THR A 30 5.19 6.41 12.27
N PHE A 31 4.08 5.79 11.91
CA PHE A 31 3.99 4.83 10.83
C PHE A 31 3.22 5.44 9.65
N GLY A 32 3.93 5.88 8.61
CA GLY A 32 3.33 6.59 7.48
C GLY A 32 4.10 6.45 6.17
N MET A 33 3.60 5.65 5.23
CA MET A 33 4.28 5.41 3.94
C MET A 33 4.33 6.65 3.04
N SER A 34 3.29 7.47 3.02
CA SER A 34 3.26 8.69 2.21
C SER A 34 4.29 9.73 2.65
N SER A 35 4.58 9.80 3.95
CA SER A 35 5.62 10.68 4.49
C SER A 35 7.01 10.28 4.01
N ASN A 36 7.24 8.97 3.81
CA ASN A 36 8.49 8.45 3.26
C ASN A 36 8.71 8.91 1.82
N LEU A 37 7.67 8.84 0.97
CA LEU A 37 7.74 9.33 -0.41
C LEU A 37 8.03 10.83 -0.44
N ARG A 38 7.41 11.63 0.45
CA ARG A 38 7.70 13.07 0.58
C ARG A 38 9.17 13.33 0.94
N THR A 39 9.72 12.57 1.89
CA THR A 39 11.14 12.64 2.27
C THR A 39 12.05 12.31 1.08
N LEU A 40 11.74 11.26 0.33
CA LEU A 40 12.50 10.90 -0.88
C LEU A 40 12.45 11.99 -1.95
N CYS A 41 11.29 12.61 -2.19
CA CYS A 41 11.17 13.73 -3.12
C CYS A 41 12.00 14.95 -2.67
N SER A 42 12.03 15.25 -1.37
CA SER A 42 12.85 16.33 -0.81
C SER A 42 14.35 16.05 -1.04
N ILE A 43 14.81 14.82 -0.75
CA ILE A 43 16.20 14.37 -1.02
C ILE A 43 16.52 14.47 -2.52
N GLY A 44 15.57 14.11 -3.39
CA GLY A 44 15.68 14.23 -4.85
C GLY A 44 15.71 15.66 -5.37
N GLY A 45 15.66 16.67 -4.50
CA GLY A 45 15.77 18.09 -4.87
C GLY A 45 14.45 18.76 -5.24
N ALA A 46 13.29 18.11 -5.01
CA ALA A 46 11.98 18.69 -5.29
C ALA A 46 11.68 19.94 -4.43
N GLY A 47 12.43 20.16 -3.33
CA GLY A 47 12.37 21.38 -2.53
C GLY A 47 12.76 22.64 -3.31
N LYS A 48 13.55 22.50 -4.39
CA LYS A 48 13.88 23.63 -5.29
C LYS A 48 12.72 24.04 -6.19
N ILE A 49 11.73 23.16 -6.36
CA ILE A 49 10.60 23.36 -7.28
C ILE A 49 9.37 23.82 -6.50
N THR A 50 9.13 23.25 -5.31
CA THR A 50 7.97 23.60 -4.49
C THR A 50 8.34 23.66 -3.01
N SER A 51 7.78 24.64 -2.30
CA SER A 51 7.97 24.81 -0.85
C SER A 51 7.43 23.64 -0.02
N PHE A 52 6.54 22.81 -0.59
CA PHE A 52 6.04 21.62 0.09
C PHE A 52 7.14 20.58 0.37
N PHE A 53 8.16 20.49 -0.49
CA PHE A 53 9.30 19.59 -0.32
C PHE A 53 10.52 20.28 0.28
N ASP A 54 10.42 21.58 0.58
CA ASP A 54 11.47 22.37 1.19
C ASP A 54 11.39 22.28 2.71
N PHE A 55 12.01 21.22 3.26
CA PHE A 55 12.12 20.98 4.69
C PHE A 55 13.40 20.18 4.97
N ASP A 56 13.90 20.22 6.21
CA ASP A 56 15.05 19.40 6.59
C ASP A 56 14.64 17.93 6.73
N TRP A 57 14.95 17.14 5.70
CA TRP A 57 14.65 15.71 5.68
C TRP A 57 15.36 14.94 6.80
N LYS A 58 16.45 15.47 7.39
CA LYS A 58 17.19 14.82 8.49
C LYS A 58 16.37 14.74 9.77
N GLU A 59 15.47 15.70 10.00
CA GLU A 59 14.51 15.67 11.11
C GLU A 59 13.56 14.47 10.97
N HIS A 60 13.32 14.01 9.74
CA HIS A 60 12.47 12.88 9.40
C HIS A 60 13.24 11.60 9.02
N GLN A 61 14.50 11.45 9.46
CA GLN A 61 15.34 10.28 9.16
C GLN A 61 14.68 8.91 9.50
N TRP A 62 13.76 8.89 10.45
CA TRP A 62 12.97 7.70 10.79
C TRP A 62 12.25 7.11 9.57
N ASN A 63 11.76 7.96 8.67
CA ASN A 63 11.07 7.55 7.46
C ASN A 63 11.95 6.66 6.57
N LEU A 64 13.26 6.97 6.49
CA LEU A 64 14.21 6.18 5.71
C LEU A 64 14.42 4.79 6.31
N TRP A 65 14.44 4.68 7.65
CA TRP A 65 14.49 3.39 8.33
C TRP A 65 13.23 2.56 8.09
N VAL A 66 12.05 3.18 8.04
CA VAL A 66 10.80 2.49 7.68
C VAL A 66 10.86 1.96 6.25
N VAL A 67 11.34 2.77 5.29
CA VAL A 67 11.51 2.33 3.89
C VAL A 67 12.48 1.16 3.81
N ALA A 68 13.69 1.32 4.36
CA ALA A 68 14.70 0.26 4.34
C ALA A 68 14.19 -1.03 5.00
N GLY A 69 13.56 -0.92 6.17
CA GLY A 69 12.95 -2.05 6.88
C GLY A 69 11.84 -2.71 6.06
N SER A 70 11.01 -1.94 5.36
CA SER A 70 9.95 -2.49 4.49
C SER A 70 10.50 -3.26 3.29
N ILE A 71 11.59 -2.76 2.67
CA ILE A 71 12.25 -3.43 1.54
C ILE A 71 12.91 -4.73 2.00
N ILE A 72 13.68 -4.68 3.10
CA ILE A 72 14.35 -5.85 3.67
C ILE A 72 13.32 -6.88 4.14
N GLY A 73 12.27 -6.43 4.84
CA GLY A 73 11.18 -7.28 5.31
C GLY A 73 10.44 -7.95 4.16
N GLY A 74 10.13 -7.21 3.09
CA GLY A 74 9.53 -7.75 1.87
C GLY A 74 10.43 -8.79 1.18
N PHE A 75 11.73 -8.50 1.06
CA PHE A 75 12.69 -9.45 0.51
C PHE A 75 12.77 -10.74 1.33
N ILE A 76 12.87 -10.62 2.66
CA ILE A 76 12.90 -11.79 3.55
C ILE A 76 11.59 -12.57 3.45
N ALA A 77 10.46 -11.87 3.43
CA ALA A 77 9.14 -12.46 3.34
C ALA A 77 8.97 -13.29 2.05
N VAL A 78 9.37 -12.72 0.91
CA VAL A 78 9.23 -13.40 -0.39
C VAL A 78 10.24 -14.54 -0.53
N GLN A 79 11.50 -14.37 -0.11
CA GLN A 79 12.55 -15.37 -0.37
C GLN A 79 12.61 -16.51 0.64
N PHE A 80 12.28 -16.24 1.92
CA PHE A 80 12.48 -17.21 3.00
C PHE A 80 11.19 -17.60 3.74
N LEU A 81 10.14 -16.76 3.67
CA LEU A 81 8.90 -16.98 4.44
C LEU A 81 7.66 -17.22 3.57
N SER A 82 7.81 -17.27 2.24
CA SER A 82 6.69 -17.57 1.33
C SER A 82 6.55 -19.09 1.15
N ASN A 83 5.30 -19.56 1.16
CA ASN A 83 4.96 -20.92 0.75
C ASN A 83 4.39 -20.90 -0.68
N THR A 84 4.43 -22.02 -1.38
CA THR A 84 3.75 -22.21 -2.68
C THR A 84 2.24 -22.49 -2.52
N ALA A 85 1.67 -22.14 -1.35
CA ALA A 85 0.26 -22.34 -1.09
C ALA A 85 -0.55 -21.34 -1.92
N ALA A 86 -1.43 -21.86 -2.78
CA ALA A 86 -2.30 -21.05 -3.60
C ALA A 86 -3.12 -20.08 -2.71
N ILE A 87 -3.19 -18.82 -3.12
CA ILE A 87 -4.03 -17.82 -2.44
C ILE A 87 -5.48 -18.25 -2.61
N ASP A 88 -6.15 -18.55 -1.49
CA ASP A 88 -7.55 -18.95 -1.48
C ASP A 88 -8.44 -17.73 -1.74
N ILE A 89 -8.79 -17.52 -3.01
CA ILE A 89 -9.67 -16.44 -3.47
C ILE A 89 -11.07 -17.01 -3.70
N ASN A 90 -12.09 -16.24 -3.34
CA ASN A 90 -13.49 -16.61 -3.56
C ASN A 90 -13.71 -17.00 -5.05
N PRO A 91 -14.28 -18.19 -5.35
CA PRO A 91 -14.58 -18.64 -6.71
C PRO A 91 -15.37 -17.62 -7.55
N ASP A 92 -16.29 -16.87 -6.94
CA ASP A 92 -17.07 -15.84 -7.63
C ASP A 92 -16.18 -14.69 -8.10
N THR A 93 -15.18 -14.32 -7.30
CA THR A 93 -14.19 -13.30 -7.68
C THR A 93 -13.30 -13.79 -8.81
N LEU A 94 -12.93 -15.07 -8.82
CA LEU A 94 -12.15 -15.65 -9.92
C LEU A 94 -12.94 -15.67 -11.24
N ALA A 95 -14.24 -15.97 -11.18
CA ALA A 95 -15.11 -15.94 -12.35
C ALA A 95 -15.19 -14.52 -12.94
N VAL A 96 -15.42 -13.51 -12.09
CA VAL A 96 -15.49 -12.10 -12.51
C VAL A 96 -14.15 -11.61 -13.06
N LEU A 97 -13.03 -11.94 -12.41
CA LEU A 97 -11.70 -11.56 -12.90
C LEU A 97 -11.37 -12.19 -14.26
N ALA A 98 -11.81 -13.43 -14.49
CA ALA A 98 -11.63 -14.10 -15.77
C ALA A 98 -12.42 -13.42 -16.91
N GLU A 99 -13.61 -12.88 -16.62
CA GLU A 99 -14.38 -12.08 -17.60
C GLU A 99 -13.63 -10.82 -18.03
N TYR A 100 -12.88 -10.19 -17.11
CA TYR A 100 -12.04 -9.02 -17.37
C TYR A 100 -10.63 -9.36 -17.88
N GLY A 101 -10.37 -10.61 -18.26
CA GLY A 101 -9.10 -11.03 -18.87
C GLY A 101 -7.95 -11.25 -17.88
N PHE A 102 -8.22 -11.38 -16.59
CA PHE A 102 -7.21 -11.71 -15.57
C PHE A 102 -7.17 -13.22 -15.29
N ALA A 103 -5.98 -13.83 -15.36
CA ALA A 103 -5.83 -15.21 -14.98
C ALA A 103 -5.89 -15.37 -13.45
N ALA A 104 -6.28 -16.57 -12.99
CA ALA A 104 -6.21 -16.91 -11.58
C ALA A 104 -4.76 -16.73 -11.07
N PRO A 105 -4.55 -16.10 -9.90
CA PRO A 105 -3.21 -15.82 -9.40
C PRO A 105 -2.47 -17.11 -9.06
N GLN A 106 -1.55 -17.49 -9.95
CA GLN A 106 -0.69 -18.66 -9.82
C GLN A 106 0.47 -18.36 -8.87
N ASN A 107 0.16 -18.19 -7.57
CA ASN A 107 1.12 -17.85 -6.52
C ASN A 107 1.73 -16.43 -6.61
N ASN A 108 1.21 -15.59 -7.51
CA ASN A 108 1.57 -14.17 -7.62
C ASN A 108 0.65 -13.31 -6.75
N LEU A 109 1.24 -12.36 -6.02
CA LEU A 109 0.51 -11.40 -5.18
C LEU A 109 -0.21 -10.32 -6.00
N VAL A 110 0.22 -10.11 -7.24
CA VAL A 110 -0.30 -9.08 -8.15
C VAL A 110 -0.57 -9.68 -9.54
N PRO A 111 -1.55 -9.16 -10.29
CA PRO A 111 -1.85 -9.64 -11.63
C PRO A 111 -0.69 -9.37 -12.59
N ALA A 112 -0.16 -10.41 -13.22
CA ALA A 112 0.95 -10.30 -14.15
C ALA A 112 0.57 -9.50 -15.40
N GLU A 113 -0.71 -9.52 -15.77
CA GLU A 113 -1.31 -8.82 -16.90
C GLU A 113 -1.18 -7.29 -16.82
N LEU A 114 -0.97 -6.75 -15.60
CA LEU A 114 -0.74 -5.32 -15.37
C LEU A 114 0.69 -5.02 -14.94
N PHE A 115 1.30 -5.86 -14.10
CA PHE A 115 2.55 -5.54 -13.40
C PHE A 115 3.79 -6.26 -13.96
N SER A 116 3.65 -7.18 -14.92
CA SER A 116 4.80 -7.81 -15.58
C SER A 116 5.58 -6.82 -16.45
N LEU A 117 6.88 -7.11 -16.67
CA LEU A 117 7.72 -6.27 -17.53
C LEU A 117 7.20 -6.23 -18.97
N GLU A 118 6.60 -7.32 -19.43
CA GLU A 118 5.94 -7.44 -20.73
C GLU A 118 4.66 -6.60 -20.77
N ALA A 119 3.83 -6.64 -19.72
CA ALA A 119 2.62 -5.83 -19.62
C ALA A 119 2.91 -4.32 -19.59
N LEU A 120 4.03 -3.90 -19.00
CA LEU A 120 4.45 -2.49 -18.96
C LEU A 120 4.86 -1.93 -20.33
N GLN A 121 5.15 -2.79 -21.32
CA GLN A 121 5.40 -2.34 -22.70
C GLN A 121 4.12 -1.90 -23.41
N ASN A 122 2.96 -2.33 -22.91
CA ASN A 122 1.68 -1.88 -23.45
C ASN A 122 1.43 -0.42 -23.01
N PRO A 123 1.29 0.54 -23.96
CA PRO A 123 1.08 1.94 -23.61
C PRO A 123 -0.22 2.17 -22.82
N TYR A 124 -1.23 1.32 -22.99
CA TYR A 124 -2.47 1.38 -22.21
C TYR A 124 -2.21 1.10 -20.74
N ASN A 125 -1.61 -0.04 -20.42
CA ASN A 125 -1.29 -0.45 -19.05
C ASN A 125 -0.36 0.56 -18.37
N LEU A 126 0.67 1.03 -19.09
CA LEU A 126 1.59 2.02 -18.58
C LEU A 126 0.88 3.34 -18.25
N THR A 127 0.03 3.83 -19.16
CA THR A 127 -0.73 5.07 -18.95
C THR A 127 -1.68 4.93 -17.76
N LEU A 128 -2.38 3.79 -17.66
CA LEU A 128 -3.28 3.48 -16.55
C LEU A 128 -2.54 3.49 -15.21
N LEU A 129 -1.38 2.84 -15.12
CA LEU A 129 -0.59 2.79 -13.88
C LEU A 129 -0.02 4.17 -13.51
N ILE A 130 0.41 4.98 -14.48
CA ILE A 130 0.86 6.35 -14.25
C ILE A 130 -0.29 7.20 -13.70
N LEU A 131 -1.46 7.14 -14.33
CA LEU A 131 -2.65 7.88 -13.89
C LEU A 131 -3.11 7.41 -12.50
N ALA A 132 -3.12 6.10 -12.25
CA ALA A 132 -3.43 5.53 -10.95
C ALA A 132 -2.47 6.02 -9.87
N GLY A 133 -1.15 5.97 -10.12
CA GLY A 133 -0.13 6.47 -9.21
C GLY A 133 -0.26 7.97 -8.93
N PHE A 134 -0.55 8.77 -9.97
CA PHE A 134 -0.82 10.19 -9.83
C PHE A 134 -2.06 10.45 -8.96
N MET A 135 -3.18 9.76 -9.22
CA MET A 135 -4.41 9.90 -8.44
C MET A 135 -4.21 9.49 -6.98
N ILE A 136 -3.47 8.42 -6.71
CA ILE A 136 -3.11 7.98 -5.35
C ILE A 136 -2.29 9.08 -4.65
N GLY A 137 -1.27 9.62 -5.33
CA GLY A 137 -0.42 10.69 -4.80
C GLY A 137 -1.22 11.96 -4.49
N PHE A 138 -2.06 12.39 -5.44
CA PHE A 138 -2.95 13.53 -5.28
C PHE A 138 -3.93 13.33 -4.12
N GLY A 139 -4.65 12.21 -4.09
CA GLY A 139 -5.63 11.90 -3.05
C GLY A 139 -5.00 11.80 -1.66
N THR A 140 -3.83 11.17 -1.56
CA THR A 140 -3.05 11.08 -0.32
C THR A 140 -2.67 12.47 0.19
N ARG A 141 -2.26 13.38 -0.70
CA ARG A 141 -1.93 14.76 -0.32
C ARG A 141 -3.17 15.55 0.09
N TYR A 142 -4.27 15.36 -0.63
CA TYR A 142 -5.55 16.01 -0.36
C TYR A 142 -6.13 15.60 1.00
N ALA A 143 -6.07 14.30 1.33
CA ALA A 143 -6.50 13.77 2.62
C ALA A 143 -5.54 14.10 3.78
N GLY A 144 -4.30 14.51 3.48
CA GLY A 144 -3.27 14.74 4.49
C GLY A 144 -2.59 13.47 5.00
N GLY A 145 -2.77 12.33 4.31
CA GLY A 145 -2.25 11.04 4.70
C GLY A 145 -2.75 9.90 3.80
N CYS A 146 -2.13 8.73 3.93
CA CYS A 146 -2.54 7.50 3.25
C CYS A 146 -3.19 6.52 4.25
N THR A 147 -3.53 5.32 3.80
CA THR A 147 -4.13 4.26 4.64
C THR A 147 -3.32 3.96 5.90
N SER A 148 -2.00 3.88 5.82
CA SER A 148 -1.17 3.63 7.02
C SER A 148 -1.22 4.78 8.03
N GLY A 149 -1.36 6.02 7.55
CA GLY A 149 -1.49 7.21 8.40
C GLY A 149 -2.86 7.30 9.05
N HIS A 150 -3.94 7.22 8.27
CA HIS A 150 -5.29 7.39 8.78
C HIS A 150 -5.88 6.10 9.40
N ALA A 151 -5.80 4.96 8.72
CA ALA A 151 -6.44 3.74 9.18
C ALA A 151 -5.68 3.04 10.31
N ILE A 152 -4.35 3.00 10.25
CA ILE A 152 -3.55 2.34 11.29
C ILE A 152 -3.27 3.32 12.43
N THR A 153 -2.58 4.42 12.17
CA THR A 153 -2.18 5.35 13.25
C THR A 153 -3.33 6.26 13.70
N GLY A 154 -4.08 6.83 12.76
CA GLY A 154 -5.11 7.85 13.03
C GLY A 154 -6.33 7.31 13.77
N LEU A 155 -6.89 6.18 13.31
CA LEU A 155 -8.02 5.52 13.98
C LEU A 155 -7.64 4.96 15.36
N SER A 156 -6.41 4.44 15.52
CA SER A 156 -5.91 3.99 16.83
C SER A 156 -5.82 5.15 17.84
N ASN A 157 -5.61 6.38 17.36
CA ASN A 157 -5.62 7.61 18.16
C ASN A 157 -7.02 8.28 18.21
N LEU A 158 -8.08 7.61 17.76
CA LEU A 158 -9.47 8.09 17.76
C LEU A 158 -9.66 9.44 17.05
N GLN A 159 -8.87 9.71 16.01
CA GLN A 159 -8.96 10.96 15.26
C GLN A 159 -10.17 10.96 14.31
N LEU A 160 -11.14 11.85 14.58
CA LEU A 160 -12.31 12.02 13.71
C LEU A 160 -11.96 12.33 12.24
N PRO A 161 -10.97 13.20 11.91
CA PRO A 161 -10.57 13.43 10.52
C PRO A 161 -10.10 12.13 9.83
N SER A 162 -9.41 11.25 10.56
CA SER A 162 -8.96 9.97 10.04
C SER A 162 -10.10 9.00 9.80
N LEU A 163 -11.14 9.01 10.64
CA LEU A 163 -12.36 8.23 10.39
C LEU A 163 -13.05 8.67 9.09
N ILE A 164 -13.20 9.98 8.89
CA ILE A 164 -13.81 10.53 7.67
C ILE A 164 -12.98 10.14 6.44
N ALA A 165 -11.65 10.29 6.51
CA ALA A 165 -10.76 9.89 5.42
C ALA A 165 -10.88 8.41 5.08
N VAL A 166 -10.91 7.53 6.09
CA VAL A 166 -11.04 6.07 5.88
C VAL A 166 -12.38 5.71 5.25
N ILE A 167 -13.50 6.29 5.70
CA ILE A 167 -14.80 6.10 5.06
C ILE A 167 -14.74 6.49 3.58
N GLY A 168 -14.11 7.64 3.28
CA GLY A 168 -13.87 8.08 1.90
C GLY A 168 -13.03 7.10 1.08
N PHE A 169 -11.97 6.52 1.67
CA PHE A 169 -11.13 5.51 1.00
C PHE A 169 -11.93 4.25 0.66
N PHE A 170 -12.77 3.77 1.57
CA PHE A 170 -13.64 2.61 1.32
C PHE A 170 -14.67 2.89 0.23
N ILE A 171 -15.34 4.05 0.27
CA ILE A 171 -16.29 4.45 -0.79
C ILE A 171 -15.57 4.53 -2.14
N GLY A 172 -14.38 5.15 -2.19
CA GLY A 172 -13.57 5.23 -3.39
C GLY A 172 -13.16 3.85 -3.92
N GLY A 173 -12.76 2.93 -3.04
CA GLY A 173 -12.41 1.55 -3.41
C GLY A 173 -13.61 0.75 -3.96
N LEU A 174 -14.78 0.91 -3.34
CA LEU A 174 -16.03 0.29 -3.81
C LEU A 174 -16.46 0.85 -5.17
N LEU A 175 -16.39 2.17 -5.35
CA LEU A 175 -16.67 2.80 -6.65
C LEU A 175 -15.67 2.34 -7.71
N MET A 176 -14.39 2.26 -7.37
CA MET A 176 -13.38 1.74 -8.29
C MET A 176 -13.71 0.31 -8.71
N THR A 177 -14.02 -0.56 -7.76
CA THR A 177 -14.26 -1.99 -8.02
C THR A 177 -15.55 -2.26 -8.78
N HIS A 178 -16.66 -1.63 -8.39
CA HIS A 178 -17.98 -1.94 -8.94
C HIS A 178 -18.42 -1.03 -10.08
N VAL A 179 -17.85 0.17 -10.20
CA VAL A 179 -18.24 1.14 -11.23
C VAL A 179 -17.14 1.30 -12.25
N PHE A 180 -15.92 1.66 -11.86
CA PHE A 180 -14.88 2.03 -12.82
C PHE A 180 -14.16 0.82 -13.44
N PHE A 181 -13.88 -0.22 -12.66
CA PHE A 181 -13.15 -1.40 -13.11
C PHE A 181 -13.77 -2.06 -14.36
N PRO A 182 -15.10 -2.27 -14.44
CA PRO A 182 -15.75 -2.81 -15.64
C PRO A 182 -15.70 -1.93 -16.90
N PHE A 183 -15.38 -0.64 -16.77
CA PHE A 183 -15.20 0.25 -17.92
C PHE A 183 -13.74 0.33 -18.38
N ILE A 184 -12.82 -0.08 -17.51
CA ILE A 184 -11.38 -0.03 -17.75
C ILE A 184 -10.88 -1.37 -18.32
N PHE A 185 -11.49 -2.48 -17.91
CA PHE A 185 -11.15 -3.84 -18.33
C PHE A 185 -12.35 -4.55 -18.94
#